data_AF-A0AAW5UGU2-F1
#
_entry.id   AF-A0AAW5UGU2-F1
#
_cell.length_a   1.000
_cell.length_b   1.000
_cell.length_c   1.000
_cell.angle_alpha   90.00
_cell.angle_beta   90.00
_cell.angle_gamma   90.00
#
_symmetry.space_group_name_H-M   'P 1'
#
loop_
_entity.id
_entity.type
_entity.pdbx_description
1 polymer ?
#
loop_
_entity_poly.entity_id
_entity_poly.type
_entity_poly.pdbx_seq_one_letter_code
_entity_poly.pdbx_strand_id
1 'polypeptide(L)'
;MDRNQAKEFYPFLQAFAEGKIIETRRKPTADNNGVTKDGWFEFNDWTEMKELEYWVNVDYRIKPGAKYRPFKDAEECWQEMLKHQPFGWVKFKDTESGYYMITIIAINVVGLNDTPFSYERVFDDYSFADGTPFGIKVE
;
A
#
# COMPACT_ATOMS: atom_id res chain seq x y z
N MET A 1 19.53 11.49 -20.31
CA MET A 1 19.77 11.77 -18.89
C MET A 1 21.21 12.23 -18.71
N ASP A 2 21.46 13.38 -18.09
CA ASP A 2 22.78 13.84 -17.66
C ASP A 2 23.13 13.35 -16.23
N ARG A 3 24.31 13.73 -15.70
CA ARG A 3 24.76 13.28 -14.36
C ARG A 3 23.87 13.76 -13.22
N ASN A 4 23.25 14.94 -13.32
CA ASN A 4 22.37 15.47 -12.27
C ASN A 4 21.02 14.77 -12.33
N GLN A 5 20.46 14.62 -13.53
CA GLN A 5 19.23 13.85 -13.76
C GLN A 5 19.41 12.39 -13.32
N ALA A 6 20.60 11.80 -13.52
CA ALA A 6 20.91 10.45 -13.03
C ALA A 6 20.87 10.34 -11.51
N LYS A 7 21.40 11.34 -10.79
CA LYS A 7 21.33 11.37 -9.32
C LYS A 7 19.90 11.50 -8.81
N GLU A 8 19.08 12.31 -9.47
CA GLU A 8 17.65 12.45 -9.13
C GLU A 8 16.85 11.19 -9.42
N PHE A 9 17.18 10.47 -10.50
CA PHE A 9 16.48 9.25 -10.88
C PHE A 9 16.92 8.01 -10.08
N TYR A 10 18.15 8.01 -9.57
CA TYR A 10 18.75 6.88 -8.86
C TYR A 10 17.90 6.29 -7.71
N PRO A 11 17.25 7.09 -6.83
CA PRO A 11 16.38 6.55 -5.79
C PRO A 11 15.22 5.70 -6.32
N PHE A 12 14.66 6.03 -7.49
CA PHE A 12 13.57 5.26 -8.11
C PHE A 12 14.09 3.96 -8.70
N LEU A 13 15.29 3.99 -9.31
CA LEU A 13 15.95 2.78 -9.80
C LEU A 13 16.24 1.80 -8.66
N GLN A 14 16.76 2.29 -7.54
CA GLN A 14 16.99 1.47 -6.35
C GLN A 14 15.66 0.90 -5.81
N ALA A 15 14.64 1.74 -5.64
CA ALA A 15 13.34 1.29 -5.14
C ALA A 15 12.69 0.23 -6.05
N PHE A 16 12.79 0.38 -7.36
CA PHE A 16 12.30 -0.61 -8.32
C PHE A 16 13.06 -1.95 -8.21
N ALA A 17 14.39 -1.91 -8.05
CA ALA A 17 15.20 -3.11 -7.81
C ALA A 17 14.85 -3.81 -6.49
N GLU A 18 14.39 -3.07 -5.49
CA GLU A 18 13.86 -3.60 -4.21
C GLU A 18 12.40 -4.09 -4.32
N GLY A 19 11.78 -4.04 -5.50
CA GLY A 19 10.41 -4.49 -5.74
C GLY A 19 9.32 -3.50 -5.32
N LYS A 20 9.67 -2.24 -5.03
CA LYS A 20 8.68 -1.20 -4.71
C LYS A 20 7.98 -0.74 -5.99
N ILE A 21 6.70 -0.42 -5.85
CA ILE A 21 5.90 0.11 -6.95
C ILE A 21 6.31 1.56 -7.22
N ILE A 22 6.69 1.85 -8.45
CA ILE A 22 6.93 3.22 -8.94
C ILE A 22 5.68 3.67 -9.66
N GLU A 23 5.22 4.87 -9.35
CA GLU A 23 4.15 5.54 -10.08
C GLU A 23 4.69 6.74 -10.83
N THR A 24 4.13 6.99 -12.00
CA THR A 24 4.46 8.16 -12.82
C THR A 24 3.21 8.96 -13.11
N ARG A 25 3.42 10.25 -13.34
CA ARG A 25 2.41 11.19 -13.80
C ARG A 25 3.06 12.21 -14.71
N ARG A 26 2.36 12.71 -15.71
CA ARG A 26 2.86 13.80 -16.53
C ARG A 26 3.13 15.08 -15.71
N LYS A 27 4.28 15.73 -15.94
CA LYS A 27 4.61 17.01 -15.30
C LYS A 27 3.58 18.07 -15.66
N PRO A 28 3.08 18.86 -14.69
CA PRO A 28 2.21 20.00 -14.97
C PRO A 28 2.84 21.04 -15.92
N THR A 29 4.18 21.10 -15.93
CA THR A 29 4.98 22.02 -16.74
C THR A 29 5.47 21.42 -18.05
N ALA A 30 5.11 20.17 -18.38
CA ALA A 30 5.45 19.60 -19.67
C ALA A 30 4.60 20.30 -20.74
N ASP A 31 5.20 21.23 -21.46
CA ASP A 31 4.64 21.69 -22.71
C ASP A 31 4.42 20.47 -23.62
N ASN A 32 3.21 20.35 -24.16
CA ASN A 32 3.00 19.50 -25.31
C ASN A 32 3.90 20.09 -26.41
N ASN A 33 5.08 19.51 -26.66
CA ASN A 33 6.01 19.85 -27.74
C ASN A 33 5.32 19.90 -29.12
N GLY A 34 4.45 20.88 -29.36
CA GLY A 34 3.80 21.13 -30.64
C GLY A 34 2.87 20.04 -31.17
N VAL A 35 2.39 19.06 -30.38
CA VAL A 35 1.35 18.12 -30.84
C VAL A 35 -0.03 18.56 -30.35
N THR A 36 -0.95 18.53 -31.30
CA THR A 36 -2.04 19.44 -31.57
C THR A 36 -3.31 19.20 -30.77
N LYS A 37 -4.18 20.21 -30.89
CA LYS A 37 -5.63 20.32 -30.68
C LYS A 37 -6.52 19.07 -30.90
N ASP A 38 -5.99 17.90 -31.26
CA ASP A 38 -6.73 16.66 -31.56
C ASP A 38 -6.16 15.39 -30.87
N GLY A 39 -5.17 15.52 -29.98
CA GLY A 39 -4.56 14.37 -29.27
C GLY A 39 -5.05 14.22 -27.84
N TRP A 40 -5.88 13.21 -27.59
CA TRP A 40 -6.44 12.80 -26.28
C TRP A 40 -5.37 12.42 -25.23
N PHE A 41 -4.70 13.39 -24.63
CA PHE A 41 -3.77 13.10 -23.53
C PHE A 41 -4.04 14.05 -22.36
N GLU A 42 -5.03 13.67 -21.56
CA GLU A 42 -5.42 14.34 -20.33
C GLU A 42 -4.30 14.25 -19.28
N PHE A 43 -4.32 15.13 -18.28
CA PHE A 43 -3.46 14.98 -17.12
C PHE A 43 -3.85 13.68 -16.41
N ASN A 44 -2.92 12.74 -16.31
CA ASN A 44 -3.23 11.45 -15.72
C ASN A 44 -3.04 11.50 -14.20
N ASP A 45 -3.85 10.74 -13.47
CA ASP A 45 -3.52 10.37 -12.11
C ASP A 45 -2.22 9.56 -12.08
N TRP A 46 -1.66 9.41 -10.87
CA TRP A 46 -0.49 8.55 -10.67
C TRP A 46 -0.78 7.13 -11.14
N THR A 47 0.00 6.68 -12.12
CA THR A 47 -0.16 5.36 -12.72
C THR A 47 1.08 4.52 -12.44
N GLU A 48 0.88 3.26 -12.07
CA GLU A 48 1.96 2.31 -11.87
C GLU A 48 2.77 2.07 -13.15
N MET A 49 4.08 2.15 -13.02
CA MET A 49 5.04 1.90 -14.10
C MET A 49 5.59 0.47 -13.97
N LYS A 50 5.16 -0.41 -14.87
CA LYS A 50 5.56 -1.84 -14.87
C LYS A 50 7.01 -2.05 -15.31
N GLU A 51 7.48 -1.20 -16.22
CA GLU A 51 8.85 -1.20 -16.73
C GLU A 51 9.46 0.17 -16.47
N LEU A 52 10.55 0.24 -15.71
CA LEU A 52 11.12 1.51 -15.28
C LEU A 52 11.96 2.14 -16.40
N GLU A 53 11.48 3.26 -16.94
CA GLU A 53 12.17 4.09 -17.94
C GLU A 53 12.33 5.53 -17.45
N TYR A 54 13.35 6.22 -17.95
CA TYR A 54 13.56 7.65 -17.69
C TYR A 54 12.89 8.52 -18.77
N TRP A 55 11.92 9.34 -18.37
CA TRP A 55 11.17 10.27 -19.19
C TRP A 55 11.28 11.68 -18.60
N VAL A 56 11.66 12.65 -19.43
CA VAL A 56 11.92 14.03 -18.99
C VAL A 56 10.63 14.78 -18.57
N ASN A 57 9.51 14.39 -19.15
CA ASN A 57 8.20 15.05 -19.06
C ASN A 57 7.26 14.43 -18.02
N VAL A 58 7.75 13.55 -17.14
CA VAL A 58 6.95 12.95 -16.05
C VAL A 58 7.59 13.15 -14.69
N ASP A 59 6.74 13.24 -13.69
CA ASP A 59 7.09 13.11 -12.28
C ASP A 59 7.08 11.63 -11.91
N TYR A 60 8.03 11.27 -11.04
CA TYR A 60 8.14 9.94 -10.45
C TYR A 60 7.82 10.04 -8.97
N ARG A 61 7.17 9.01 -8.45
CA ARG A 61 7.14 8.74 -7.01
C ARG A 61 7.26 7.25 -6.76
N ILE A 62 7.83 6.92 -5.62
CA ILE A 62 7.59 5.61 -5.01
C ILE A 62 6.15 5.66 -4.52
N LYS A 63 5.32 4.68 -4.89
CA LYS A 63 3.94 4.59 -4.43
C LYS A 63 3.93 4.70 -2.90
N PRO A 64 3.26 5.70 -2.33
CA PRO A 64 3.16 5.80 -0.87
C PRO A 64 2.60 4.49 -0.34
N GLY A 65 3.26 3.91 0.66
CA GLY A 65 2.70 2.77 1.37
C GLY A 65 1.30 3.12 1.84
N ALA A 66 0.33 2.22 1.62
CA ALA A 66 -0.99 2.40 2.18
C ALA A 66 -0.83 2.56 3.70
N LYS A 67 -1.33 3.68 4.25
CA LYS A 67 -1.36 3.88 5.69
C LYS A 67 -2.52 3.08 6.23
N TYR A 68 -2.32 2.45 7.37
CA TYR A 68 -3.36 1.74 8.08
C TYR A 68 -3.44 2.24 9.51
N ARG A 69 -4.61 2.10 10.10
CA ARG A 69 -4.82 2.29 11.54
C ARG A 69 -5.55 1.09 12.14
N PRO A 70 -5.48 0.89 13.47
CA PRO A 70 -6.32 -0.08 14.15
C PRO A 70 -7.81 0.18 13.92
N PHE A 71 -8.61 -0.88 14.10
CA PHE A 71 -10.06 -0.78 14.10
C PHE A 71 -10.56 0.06 15.27
N LYS A 72 -11.56 0.89 15.02
CA LYS A 72 -12.21 1.73 16.04
C LYS A 72 -13.20 0.94 16.90
N ASP A 73 -13.83 -0.08 16.32
CA ASP A 73 -14.87 -0.90 16.95
C ASP A 73 -15.03 -2.28 16.28
N ALA A 74 -15.90 -3.09 16.87
CA ALA A 74 -16.20 -4.46 16.43
C ALA A 74 -16.84 -4.52 15.04
N GLU A 75 -17.68 -3.55 14.69
CA GLU A 75 -18.34 -3.51 13.38
C GLU A 75 -17.33 -3.24 12.27
N GLU A 76 -16.43 -2.27 12.48
CA GLU A 76 -15.36 -1.96 11.54
C GLU A 76 -14.42 -3.17 11.33
N CYS A 77 -14.05 -3.84 12.41
CA CYS A 77 -13.27 -5.08 12.35
C CYS A 77 -14.00 -6.18 11.57
N TRP A 78 -15.27 -6.41 11.86
CA TRP A 78 -16.07 -7.46 11.23
C TRP A 78 -16.23 -7.22 9.72
N GLN A 79 -16.57 -5.99 9.33
CA GLN A 79 -16.75 -5.62 7.93
C GLN A 79 -15.45 -5.71 7.12
N GLU A 80 -14.31 -5.34 7.70
CA GLU A 80 -13.03 -5.50 7.01
C GLU A 80 -12.66 -6.98 6.87
N MET A 81 -12.82 -7.77 7.94
CA MET A 81 -12.54 -9.21 7.93
C MET A 81 -13.28 -9.98 6.82
N LEU A 82 -14.51 -9.59 6.49
CA LEU A 82 -15.29 -10.22 5.42
C LEU A 82 -14.62 -10.10 4.03
N LYS A 83 -13.68 -9.18 3.86
CA LYS A 83 -12.92 -8.95 2.62
C LYS A 83 -11.68 -9.85 2.49
N HIS A 84 -11.25 -10.46 3.59
CA HIS A 84 -9.99 -11.20 3.67
C HIS A 84 -10.20 -12.71 3.65
N GLN A 85 -9.23 -13.44 3.08
CA GLN A 85 -9.24 -14.90 3.03
C GLN A 85 -7.90 -15.48 3.49
N PRO A 86 -7.89 -16.58 4.28
CA PRO A 86 -9.06 -17.23 4.88
C PRO A 86 -9.72 -16.36 5.97
N PHE A 87 -11.06 -16.34 5.98
CA PHE A 87 -11.85 -15.55 6.94
C PHE A 87 -11.51 -15.92 8.39
N GLY A 88 -11.28 -14.91 9.24
CA GLY A 88 -11.04 -15.13 10.68
C GLY A 88 -9.60 -15.51 11.04
N TRP A 89 -8.66 -15.54 10.10
CA TRP A 89 -7.28 -15.95 10.37
C TRP A 89 -6.29 -14.79 10.25
N VAL A 90 -5.37 -14.74 11.20
CA VAL A 90 -4.24 -13.80 11.23
C VAL A 90 -2.92 -14.55 11.37
N LYS A 91 -1.81 -13.88 11.05
CA LYS A 91 -0.45 -14.38 11.25
C LYS A 91 0.40 -13.31 11.94
N PHE A 92 1.37 -13.76 12.71
CA PHE A 92 2.33 -12.87 13.36
C PHE A 92 3.28 -12.27 12.32
N LYS A 93 3.66 -10.99 12.46
CA LYS A 93 4.49 -10.31 11.46
C LYS A 93 5.94 -10.76 11.48
N ASP A 94 6.51 -10.99 12.67
CA ASP A 94 7.96 -11.17 12.85
C ASP A 94 8.41 -12.64 12.80
N THR A 95 7.51 -13.58 12.54
CA THR A 95 7.86 -15.01 12.47
C THR A 95 7.11 -15.69 11.34
N GLU A 96 7.77 -16.57 10.60
CA GLU A 96 7.15 -17.41 9.56
C GLU A 96 6.22 -18.49 10.14
N SER A 97 6.03 -18.55 11.46
CA SER A 97 5.50 -19.72 12.16
C SER A 97 4.24 -19.40 12.97
N GLY A 98 3.08 -19.41 12.32
CA GLY A 98 1.80 -19.54 13.02
C GLY A 98 0.64 -18.78 12.39
N TYR A 99 -0.48 -19.48 12.24
CA TYR A 99 -1.79 -18.88 11.97
C TYR A 99 -2.63 -18.96 13.23
N TYR A 100 -3.32 -17.88 13.55
CA TYR A 100 -4.15 -17.74 14.74
C TYR A 100 -5.57 -17.42 14.32
N MET A 101 -6.54 -18.07 14.96
CA MET A 101 -7.94 -17.84 14.68
C MET A 101 -8.47 -16.75 15.60
N ILE A 102 -9.19 -15.80 15.01
CA ILE A 102 -9.97 -14.81 15.74
C ILE A 102 -11.19 -15.52 16.30
N THR A 103 -11.28 -15.63 17.62
CA THR A 103 -12.39 -16.29 18.33
C THR A 103 -13.36 -15.30 18.98
N ILE A 104 -12.94 -14.05 19.18
CA ILE A 104 -13.74 -12.99 19.81
C ILE A 104 -13.55 -11.68 19.05
N ILE A 105 -14.64 -10.97 18.78
CA ILE A 105 -14.64 -9.57 18.33
C ILE A 105 -15.68 -8.85 19.19
N ALA A 106 -15.23 -7.92 20.01
CA ALA A 106 -16.06 -7.23 20.99
C ALA A 106 -15.57 -5.78 21.18
N ILE A 107 -16.24 -5.03 22.06
CA ILE A 107 -15.87 -3.64 22.35
C ILE A 107 -14.41 -3.58 22.84
N ASN A 108 -13.54 -2.98 22.04
CA ASN A 108 -12.10 -2.80 22.27
C ASN A 108 -11.29 -4.09 22.44
N VAL A 109 -11.84 -5.26 22.09
CA VAL A 109 -11.17 -6.56 22.31
C VAL A 109 -11.30 -7.46 21.09
N VAL A 110 -10.18 -8.08 20.72
CA VAL A 110 -10.09 -9.21 19.78
C VAL A 110 -9.49 -10.40 20.49
N GLY A 111 -10.14 -11.55 20.41
CA GLY A 111 -9.62 -12.81 20.94
C GLY A 111 -8.86 -13.56 19.87
N LEU A 112 -7.60 -13.92 20.14
CA LEU A 112 -6.80 -14.82 19.30
C LEU A 112 -6.61 -16.13 20.07
N ASN A 113 -7.15 -17.23 19.54
CA ASN A 113 -7.17 -18.53 20.25
C ASN A 113 -7.62 -18.38 21.72
N ASP A 114 -8.73 -17.66 21.93
CA ASP A 114 -9.36 -17.37 23.23
C ASP A 114 -8.53 -16.48 24.18
N THR A 115 -7.40 -15.94 23.73
CA THR A 115 -6.64 -14.92 24.46
C THR A 115 -7.06 -13.52 24.01
N PRO A 116 -7.56 -12.65 24.90
CA PRO A 116 -8.02 -11.31 24.54
C PRO A 116 -6.86 -10.31 24.35
N PHE A 117 -6.96 -9.47 23.32
CA PHE A 117 -6.03 -8.40 22.97
C PHE A 117 -6.77 -7.13 22.55
N SER A 118 -6.10 -5.98 22.60
CA SER A 118 -6.62 -4.74 22.01
C SER A 118 -6.47 -4.74 20.48
N TYR A 119 -7.31 -3.97 19.78
CA TYR A 119 -7.17 -3.78 18.34
C TYR A 119 -5.80 -3.22 17.95
N GLU A 120 -5.27 -2.27 18.73
CA GLU A 120 -3.95 -1.68 18.51
C GLU A 120 -2.85 -2.73 18.56
N ARG A 121 -2.88 -3.62 19.56
CA ARG A 121 -1.87 -4.66 19.66
C ARG A 121 -1.95 -5.67 18.53
N VAL A 122 -3.16 -6.10 18.14
CA VAL A 122 -3.28 -7.02 17.01
C VAL A 122 -2.86 -6.33 15.71
N PHE A 123 -3.16 -5.05 15.53
CA PHE A 123 -2.71 -4.25 14.39
C PHE A 123 -1.18 -4.15 14.31
N ASP A 124 -0.49 -3.95 15.44
CA ASP A 124 0.96 -3.81 15.47
C ASP A 124 1.68 -5.14 15.28
N ASP A 125 1.22 -6.20 15.93
CA ASP A 125 1.92 -7.49 16.02
C ASP A 125 1.50 -8.48 14.91
N TYR A 126 0.30 -8.33 14.33
CA TYR A 126 -0.29 -9.30 13.39
C TYR A 126 -0.76 -8.67 12.08
N SER A 127 -0.86 -9.52 11.05
CA SER A 127 -1.49 -9.21 9.77
C SER A 127 -2.61 -10.21 9.50
N PHE A 128 -3.53 -9.88 8.59
CA PHE A 128 -4.41 -10.90 8.02
C PHE A 128 -3.58 -12.02 7.37
N ALA A 129 -4.19 -13.20 7.27
CA ALA A 129 -3.54 -14.38 6.68
C ALA A 129 -3.12 -14.18 5.21
N ASP A 130 -3.83 -13.34 4.45
CA ASP A 130 -3.45 -12.91 3.09
C ASP A 130 -2.26 -11.93 3.03
N GLY A 131 -1.75 -11.50 4.18
CA GLY A 131 -0.59 -10.62 4.30
C GLY A 131 -0.93 -9.13 4.38
N THR A 132 -2.20 -8.74 4.29
CA THR A 132 -2.60 -7.34 4.49
C THR A 132 -2.57 -6.95 5.97
N PRO A 133 -2.28 -5.68 6.33
CA PRO A 133 -2.29 -5.25 7.74
C PRO A 133 -3.65 -5.45 8.41
N PHE A 134 -3.66 -5.86 9.68
CA PHE A 134 -4.89 -6.06 10.46
C PHE A 134 -5.50 -4.71 10.88
N GLY A 135 -6.07 -3.96 9.93
CA GLY A 135 -6.62 -2.63 10.20
C GLY A 135 -7.31 -2.02 8.98
N ILE A 136 -7.76 -0.77 9.14
CA ILE A 136 -8.38 -0.02 8.05
C ILE A 136 -7.34 0.82 7.33
N LYS A 137 -7.34 0.70 6.00
CA LYS A 137 -6.61 1.61 5.13
C LYS A 137 -7.15 3.03 5.28
N VAL A 138 -6.28 3.98 5.55
CA VAL A 138 -6.57 5.42 5.56
C VAL A 138 -6.01 6.05 4.29
N GLU A 139 -6.82 6.86 3.63
CA GLU A 139 -6.44 7.66 2.45
C GLU A 139 -5.69 8.93 2.85
#